data_AF-A0A954VLC7-F1
#
_entry.id   AF-A0A954VLC7-F1
#
_cell.length_a   1.000
_cell.length_b   1.000
_cell.length_c   1.000
_cell.angle_alpha   90.00
_cell.angle_beta   90.00
_cell.angle_gamma   90.00
#
_symmetry.space_group_name_H-M   'P 1'
#
loop_
_entity.id
_entity.type
_entity.pdbx_description
1 polymer ?
#
loop_
_entity_poly.entity_id
_entity_poly.type
_entity_poly.pdbx_seq_one_letter_code
_entity_poly.pdbx_strand_id
1 'polypeptide(L)'
;MKTEYEDHIPGRGWVTCKDASSIGTCIVRTIFMFSLITRIIPSMTFARRKPHVRDAAAALQVLHGLALAMLISNIGLAQTCDEMCIWEVSSRCLPDGGYLNCNQPFVVSRYDGCRWQPSSFEDMLNAPCFSTADHRIVYVHGNWMEHSGARERALLFYRKLCCQSTGPICLVCYSWPSERESRPLKDVFTKKSRVATEYFYLADLLQRIPNDKTLGIHGFSFGGAIVAGALHLISGGSINCHEACKGPFEHECMRVSLVASAFDRNAFSNCGEFSQALGHVACLTNLYNSADPVLKRFRFFDLGAAPIAAGFAGILMPAGGAELDHAPKIVQVDCSRYTGRSHFEVEYYQQCPFTKVAIENLLYK
;
A
#
# COMPACT_ATOMS: atom_id res chain seq x y z
N MET A 1 56.41 8.07 -15.99
CA MET A 1 55.82 7.10 -16.94
C MET A 1 54.31 7.30 -16.86
N LYS A 2 53.61 8.08 -17.71
CA LYS A 2 53.41 7.96 -19.18
C LYS A 2 53.17 6.49 -19.54
N THR A 3 52.00 6.04 -20.01
CA THR A 3 51.07 6.53 -21.07
C THR A 3 49.65 5.96 -20.81
N GLU A 4 48.52 6.68 -20.94
CA GLU A 4 47.77 7.04 -22.18
C GLU A 4 47.49 5.88 -23.14
N TYR A 5 46.20 5.55 -23.33
CA TYR A 5 45.61 5.16 -24.63
C TYR A 5 44.10 5.43 -24.59
N GLU A 6 43.70 6.53 -25.20
CA GLU A 6 42.36 6.79 -25.73
C GLU A 6 42.24 6.10 -27.10
N ASP A 7 41.03 5.67 -27.45
CA ASP A 7 40.61 5.57 -28.86
C ASP A 7 39.16 6.08 -28.99
N HIS A 8 39.01 7.19 -29.73
CA HIS A 8 37.79 7.63 -30.41
C HIS A 8 37.50 6.68 -31.60
N ILE A 9 36.33 6.60 -32.26
CA ILE A 9 35.56 7.58 -33.07
C ILE A 9 34.17 6.88 -33.44
N PRO A 10 33.22 7.45 -34.22
CA PRO A 10 32.15 8.43 -33.94
C PRO A 10 30.69 7.90 -34.10
N GLY A 11 29.72 8.69 -33.60
CA GLY A 11 28.57 9.11 -34.42
C GLY A 11 27.31 8.22 -34.44
N ARG A 12 26.35 8.55 -33.57
CA ARG A 12 24.91 8.63 -33.91
C ARG A 12 24.18 9.40 -32.81
N GLY A 13 23.87 10.66 -33.08
CA GLY A 13 23.00 11.46 -32.24
C GLY A 13 21.55 11.02 -32.39
N TRP A 14 20.82 10.96 -31.27
CA TRP A 14 19.35 10.99 -31.26
C TRP A 14 18.87 11.84 -30.07
N VAL A 15 18.41 13.03 -30.45
CA VAL A 15 17.28 13.82 -29.92
C VAL A 15 17.21 14.04 -28.41
N THR A 16 17.64 15.23 -28.02
CA THR A 16 17.19 15.93 -26.82
C THR A 16 15.71 16.29 -26.96
N CYS A 17 14.87 15.95 -25.98
CA CYS A 17 13.55 16.53 -25.83
C CYS A 17 13.68 18.00 -25.38
N LYS A 18 13.92 18.89 -26.34
CA LYS A 18 13.49 20.29 -26.27
C LYS A 18 12.19 20.43 -27.05
N ASP A 19 11.30 21.26 -26.52
CA ASP A 19 10.06 21.80 -27.12
C ASP A 19 8.74 21.23 -26.56
N ALA A 20 8.42 21.63 -25.33
CA ALA A 20 7.09 21.61 -24.73
C ALA A 20 6.13 22.69 -25.28
N SER A 21 6.36 23.20 -26.49
CA SER A 21 5.52 24.23 -27.13
C SER A 21 4.68 23.71 -28.30
N SER A 22 4.78 22.44 -28.68
CA SER A 22 4.07 21.89 -29.85
C SER A 22 2.77 21.12 -29.54
N ILE A 23 2.49 20.80 -28.28
CA ILE A 23 1.28 20.03 -27.90
C ILE A 23 0.04 20.93 -27.84
N GLY A 24 0.19 22.20 -27.45
CA GLY A 24 -0.91 23.18 -27.45
C GLY A 24 -1.53 23.40 -28.84
N THR A 25 -0.71 23.34 -29.89
CA THR A 25 -1.14 23.56 -31.28
C THR A 25 -1.94 22.39 -31.84
N CYS A 26 -1.71 21.17 -31.34
CA CYS A 26 -2.40 19.95 -31.80
C CYS A 26 -3.81 19.83 -31.19
N ILE A 27 -3.98 20.27 -29.93
CA ILE A 27 -5.27 20.28 -29.23
C ILE A 27 -6.19 21.37 -29.80
N VAL A 28 -5.66 22.57 -30.08
CA VAL A 28 -6.45 23.66 -30.67
C VAL A 28 -6.90 23.32 -32.10
N ARG A 29 -6.07 22.64 -32.91
CA ARG A 29 -6.46 22.19 -34.26
C ARG A 29 -7.55 21.11 -34.26
N THR A 30 -7.55 20.22 -33.26
CA THR A 30 -8.55 19.14 -33.16
C THR A 30 -9.90 19.71 -32.72
N ILE A 31 -9.93 20.67 -31.80
CA ILE A 31 -11.15 21.37 -31.37
C ILE A 31 -11.72 22.26 -32.49
N PHE A 32 -10.87 22.93 -33.28
CA PHE A 32 -11.32 23.72 -34.43
C PHE A 32 -11.88 22.87 -35.58
N MET A 33 -11.32 21.69 -35.85
CA MET A 33 -11.87 20.76 -36.85
C MET A 33 -13.26 20.25 -36.47
N PHE A 34 -13.51 19.97 -35.18
CA PHE A 34 -14.81 19.49 -34.70
C PHE A 34 -15.91 20.58 -34.68
N SER A 35 -15.54 21.85 -34.48
CA SER A 35 -16.46 22.99 -34.55
C SER A 35 -16.86 23.34 -36.00
N LEU A 36 -16.04 22.98 -36.99
CA LEU A 36 -16.35 23.21 -38.40
C LEU A 36 -17.34 22.17 -38.96
N ILE A 37 -17.28 20.91 -38.48
CA ILE A 37 -18.17 19.82 -38.93
C ILE A 37 -19.61 20.02 -38.45
N THR A 38 -19.83 20.67 -37.30
CA THR A 38 -21.20 20.97 -36.81
C THR A 38 -21.85 22.17 -37.50
N ARG A 39 -21.10 22.98 -38.26
CA ARG A 39 -21.63 24.11 -39.04
C ARG A 39 -22.02 23.78 -40.49
N ILE A 40 -21.78 22.54 -40.96
CA ILE A 40 -22.12 22.10 -42.33
C ILE A 40 -23.30 21.11 -42.31
N ILE A 41 -24.37 21.47 -41.61
CA ILE A 41 -25.68 20.81 -41.77
C ILE A 41 -26.68 21.90 -42.20
N PRO A 42 -27.09 21.95 -43.48
CA PRO A 42 -28.05 22.95 -43.92
C PRO A 42 -29.42 22.64 -43.33
N SER A 43 -30.08 23.70 -42.85
CA SER A 43 -31.51 23.72 -42.56
C SER A 43 -32.31 23.37 -43.83
N MET A 44 -32.84 22.15 -43.91
CA MET A 44 -33.88 21.80 -44.88
C MET A 44 -35.23 21.67 -44.18
N THR A 45 -36.12 22.58 -44.54
CA THR A 45 -37.53 22.61 -44.18
C THR A 45 -38.30 21.46 -44.87
N PHE A 46 -38.91 20.62 -44.04
CA PHE A 46 -40.22 19.96 -44.18
C PHE A 46 -40.62 19.33 -45.54
N ALA A 47 -40.55 17.98 -45.63
CA ALA A 47 -41.62 17.16 -46.26
C ALA A 47 -41.48 15.65 -45.93
N ARG A 48 -42.58 15.06 -45.46
CA ARG A 48 -42.96 13.63 -45.38
C ARG A 48 -41.97 12.60 -44.76
N ARG A 49 -42.40 12.14 -43.57
CA ARG A 49 -41.85 11.10 -42.68
C ARG A 49 -41.60 9.74 -43.38
N LYS A 50 -40.44 9.12 -43.09
CA LYS A 50 -40.29 7.67 -42.96
C LYS A 50 -39.72 7.36 -41.55
N PRO A 51 -40.30 6.40 -40.80
CA PRO A 51 -39.99 6.19 -39.38
C PRO A 51 -38.56 5.69 -39.11
N HIS A 52 -37.91 5.01 -40.07
CA HIS A 52 -36.60 4.38 -39.84
C HIS A 52 -35.39 5.33 -39.76
N VAL A 53 -35.53 6.62 -40.11
CA VAL A 53 -34.40 7.58 -40.08
C VAL A 53 -34.24 8.26 -38.71
N ARG A 54 -35.31 8.30 -37.90
CA ARG A 54 -35.25 8.88 -36.54
C ARG A 54 -34.46 8.00 -35.56
N ASP A 55 -34.53 6.69 -35.72
CA ASP A 55 -33.85 5.74 -34.83
C ASP A 55 -32.32 5.74 -35.03
N ALA A 56 -31.86 5.97 -36.26
CA ALA A 56 -30.42 6.06 -36.58
C ALA A 56 -29.77 7.33 -36.00
N ALA A 57 -30.47 8.48 -36.04
CA ALA A 57 -29.96 9.73 -35.49
C ALA A 57 -29.89 9.71 -33.95
N ALA A 58 -30.89 9.08 -33.30
CA ALA A 58 -30.89 8.88 -31.86
C ALA A 58 -29.79 7.91 -31.41
N ALA A 59 -29.58 6.81 -32.13
CA ALA A 59 -28.51 5.85 -31.86
C ALA A 59 -27.11 6.49 -32.00
N LEU A 60 -26.91 7.36 -33.00
CA LEU A 60 -25.65 8.06 -33.20
C LEU A 60 -25.36 9.09 -32.11
N GLN A 61 -26.39 9.76 -31.56
CA GLN A 61 -26.23 10.67 -30.42
C GLN A 61 -25.88 9.94 -29.12
N VAL A 62 -26.45 8.76 -28.89
CA VAL A 62 -26.11 7.92 -27.72
C VAL A 62 -24.69 7.38 -27.83
N LEU A 63 -24.25 6.95 -29.02
CA LEU A 63 -22.87 6.51 -29.26
C LEU A 63 -21.85 7.64 -29.08
N HIS A 64 -22.15 8.86 -29.53
CA HIS A 64 -21.29 10.02 -29.28
C HIS A 64 -21.26 10.41 -27.80
N GLY A 65 -22.38 10.35 -27.10
CA GLY A 65 -22.44 10.60 -25.66
C GLY A 65 -21.60 9.59 -24.85
N LEU A 66 -21.66 8.31 -25.22
CA LEU A 66 -20.85 7.25 -24.60
C LEU A 66 -19.36 7.37 -24.94
N ALA A 67 -19.01 7.68 -26.19
CA ALA A 67 -17.62 7.90 -26.59
C ALA A 67 -17.02 9.12 -25.88
N LEU A 68 -17.79 10.21 -25.76
CA LEU A 68 -17.37 11.41 -25.04
C LEU A 68 -17.27 11.15 -23.52
N ALA A 69 -18.17 10.37 -22.93
CA ALA A 69 -18.08 9.96 -21.53
C ALA A 69 -16.87 9.04 -21.26
N MET A 70 -16.52 8.14 -22.18
CA MET A 70 -15.30 7.33 -22.08
C MET A 70 -14.04 8.17 -22.26
N LEU A 71 -14.06 9.17 -23.15
CA LEU A 71 -12.97 10.13 -23.31
C LEU A 71 -12.81 11.01 -22.06
N ILE A 72 -13.89 11.52 -21.47
CA ILE A 72 -13.86 12.32 -20.23
C ILE A 72 -13.41 11.47 -19.04
N SER A 73 -13.79 10.19 -18.99
CA SER A 73 -13.31 9.24 -17.97
C SER A 73 -11.82 8.93 -18.10
N ASN A 74 -11.28 8.93 -19.32
CA ASN A 74 -9.85 8.73 -19.58
C ASN A 74 -9.01 10.01 -19.42
N ILE A 75 -9.60 11.19 -19.61
CA ILE A 75 -8.92 12.49 -19.41
C ILE A 75 -8.77 12.80 -17.91
N GLY A 76 -9.60 12.22 -17.03
CA GLY A 76 -9.54 12.40 -15.58
C GLY A 76 -8.45 11.62 -14.82
N LEU A 77 -7.52 10.93 -15.50
CA LEU A 77 -6.52 10.05 -14.84
C LEU A 77 -5.08 10.25 -15.32
N ALA A 78 -4.79 11.27 -16.11
CA ALA A 78 -3.41 11.67 -16.38
C ALA A 78 -2.86 12.51 -15.20
N GLN A 79 -2.81 11.90 -14.01
CA GLN A 79 -1.93 12.39 -12.96
C GLN A 79 -0.52 12.23 -13.49
N THR A 80 0.19 13.34 -13.69
CA THR A 80 1.53 13.32 -14.26
C THR A 80 2.42 12.44 -13.40
N CYS A 81 3.27 11.64 -14.06
CA CYS A 81 4.22 10.73 -13.45
C CYS A 81 5.08 11.36 -12.34
N ASP A 82 5.26 12.68 -12.38
CA ASP A 82 6.07 13.45 -11.44
C ASP A 82 5.43 13.69 -10.05
N GLU A 83 4.13 13.44 -9.87
CA GLU A 83 3.42 13.73 -8.60
C GLU A 83 3.28 12.54 -7.65
N MET A 84 3.62 11.31 -8.10
CA MET A 84 3.48 10.12 -7.26
C MET A 84 4.64 9.99 -6.27
N CYS A 85 4.31 9.79 -5.01
CA CYS A 85 5.29 9.50 -3.96
C CYS A 85 5.12 8.06 -3.47
N ILE A 86 5.72 7.12 -4.20
CA ILE A 86 5.64 5.70 -3.90
C ILE A 86 7.05 5.12 -3.93
N TRP A 87 7.42 4.49 -2.82
CA TRP A 87 8.72 3.91 -2.57
C TRP A 87 8.57 2.45 -2.20
N GLU A 88 9.56 1.65 -2.54
CA GLU A 88 9.73 0.30 -2.04
C GLU A 88 11.00 0.28 -1.19
N VAL A 89 10.89 -0.29 0.00
CA VAL A 89 12.03 -0.65 0.86
C VAL A 89 11.98 -2.15 1.05
N SER A 90 13.01 -2.85 0.54
CA SER A 90 13.01 -4.31 0.43
C SER A 90 14.01 -4.96 1.39
N SER A 91 13.51 -5.91 2.17
CA SER A 91 14.30 -6.82 3.01
C SER A 91 14.61 -8.15 2.31
N ARG A 92 14.15 -8.35 1.06
CA ARG A 92 14.29 -9.62 0.33
C ARG A 92 15.73 -10.11 0.17
N CYS A 93 16.70 -9.19 0.13
CA CYS A 93 18.13 -9.51 0.05
C CYS A 93 18.80 -9.73 1.41
N LEU A 94 18.08 -9.47 2.51
CA LEU A 94 18.62 -9.57 3.87
C LEU A 94 18.53 -11.01 4.39
N PRO A 95 19.52 -11.46 5.19
CA PRO A 95 19.58 -12.83 5.68
C PRO A 95 18.39 -13.21 6.56
N ASP A 96 18.08 -14.50 6.65
CA ASP A 96 17.14 -15.05 7.63
C ASP A 96 17.94 -15.64 8.80
N GLY A 97 17.65 -15.21 10.03
CA GLY A 97 18.34 -15.67 11.23
C GLY A 97 19.82 -15.26 11.35
N GLY A 98 20.24 -14.83 12.54
CA GLY A 98 21.65 -14.59 12.89
C GLY A 98 22.15 -13.18 12.54
N TYR A 99 22.46 -12.41 13.58
CA TYR A 99 22.98 -11.03 13.54
C TYR A 99 22.03 -9.99 12.95
N LEU A 100 21.01 -9.66 13.75
CA LEU A 100 20.15 -8.50 13.55
C LEU A 100 20.90 -7.25 14.04
N ASN A 101 21.65 -6.62 13.13
CA ASN A 101 22.30 -5.34 13.37
C ASN A 101 21.39 -4.16 13.04
N CYS A 102 21.82 -2.97 13.42
CA CYS A 102 21.14 -1.73 13.05
C CYS A 102 21.61 -1.20 11.71
N ASN A 103 20.79 -0.34 11.10
CA ASN A 103 21.04 0.26 9.79
C ASN A 103 21.12 -0.81 8.69
N GLN A 104 20.07 -1.60 8.58
CA GLN A 104 19.99 -2.67 7.60
C GLN A 104 20.14 -2.11 6.17
N PRO A 105 20.90 -2.78 5.29
CA PRO A 105 21.16 -2.33 3.93
C PRO A 105 19.97 -2.69 3.02
N PHE A 106 18.81 -2.06 3.25
CA PHE A 106 17.63 -2.27 2.42
C PHE A 106 17.90 -1.89 0.96
N VAL A 107 17.37 -2.69 0.03
CA VAL A 107 17.28 -2.28 -1.37
C VAL A 107 16.08 -1.35 -1.52
N VAL A 108 16.33 -0.14 -2.03
CA VAL A 108 15.29 0.89 -2.18
C VAL A 108 15.00 1.13 -3.65
N SER A 109 13.73 1.34 -3.99
CA SER A 109 13.31 1.71 -5.33
C SER A 109 12.19 2.75 -5.28
N ARG A 110 12.16 3.67 -6.24
CA ARG A 110 11.09 4.66 -6.43
C ARG A 110 10.23 4.27 -7.61
N TYR A 111 8.92 4.43 -7.51
CA TYR A 111 8.04 4.39 -8.67
C TYR A 111 7.94 5.78 -9.30
N ASP A 112 8.27 5.90 -10.58
CA ASP A 112 8.24 7.15 -11.34
C ASP A 112 6.92 7.39 -12.08
N GLY A 113 5.86 6.64 -11.74
CA GLY A 113 4.58 6.66 -12.46
C GLY A 113 4.49 5.68 -13.63
N CYS A 114 5.63 5.16 -14.11
CA CYS A 114 5.69 4.14 -15.17
C CYS A 114 6.39 2.87 -14.71
N ARG A 115 7.54 3.02 -14.06
CA ARG A 115 8.47 1.93 -13.72
C ARG A 115 9.11 2.16 -12.36
N TRP A 116 9.61 1.07 -11.80
CA TRP A 116 10.43 1.11 -10.61
C TRP A 116 11.87 1.43 -10.99
N GLN A 117 12.45 2.43 -10.36
CA GLN A 117 13.84 2.85 -10.53
C GLN A 117 14.61 2.58 -9.24
N PRO A 118 15.83 2.02 -9.32
CA PRO A 118 16.71 1.90 -8.17
C PRO A 118 16.93 3.28 -7.51
N SER A 119 17.00 3.30 -6.19
CA SER A 119 17.28 4.50 -5.42
C SER A 119 17.93 4.13 -4.08
N SER A 120 18.14 5.11 -3.22
CA SER A 120 18.69 4.91 -1.87
C SER A 120 17.69 5.27 -0.79
N PHE A 121 17.97 4.83 0.43
CA PHE A 121 17.16 5.20 1.58
C PHE A 121 17.25 6.70 1.87
N GLU A 122 18.44 7.27 1.68
CA GLU A 122 18.73 8.70 1.81
C GLU A 122 17.96 9.52 0.78
N ASP A 123 17.88 9.06 -0.47
CA ASP A 123 17.06 9.71 -1.50
C ASP A 123 15.58 9.71 -1.13
N MET A 124 15.07 8.61 -0.57
CA MET A 124 13.68 8.53 -0.11
C MET A 124 13.40 9.57 0.98
N LEU A 125 14.25 9.65 2.01
CA LEU A 125 14.05 10.59 3.11
C LEU A 125 14.18 12.06 2.68
N ASN A 126 15.08 12.35 1.74
CA ASN A 126 15.33 13.70 1.24
C ASN A 126 14.39 14.11 0.09
N ALA A 127 13.60 13.17 -0.44
CA ALA A 127 12.68 13.48 -1.53
C ALA A 127 11.64 14.52 -1.09
N PRO A 128 11.41 15.60 -1.87
CA PRO A 128 10.40 16.60 -1.55
C PRO A 128 9.02 15.99 -1.31
N CYS A 129 8.64 15.01 -2.13
CA CYS A 129 7.34 14.33 -1.98
C CYS A 129 7.20 13.56 -0.66
N PHE A 130 8.31 13.12 -0.04
CA PHE A 130 8.30 12.44 1.26
C PHE A 130 8.23 13.44 2.40
N SER A 131 9.07 14.48 2.35
CA SER A 131 9.16 15.48 3.42
C SER A 131 7.87 16.32 3.51
N THR A 132 7.29 16.72 2.37
CA THR A 132 6.08 17.56 2.32
C THR A 132 4.78 16.79 2.36
N ALA A 133 4.77 15.46 2.25
CA ALA A 133 3.53 14.68 2.33
C ALA A 133 2.78 14.93 3.64
N ASP A 134 1.46 15.10 3.54
CA ASP A 134 0.56 15.21 4.69
C ASP A 134 0.43 13.84 5.38
N HIS A 135 0.46 12.77 4.58
CA HIS A 135 0.32 11.40 5.04
C HIS A 135 1.52 10.57 4.58
N ARG A 136 2.33 10.12 5.54
CA ARG A 136 3.36 9.09 5.31
C ARG A 136 2.79 7.76 5.77
N ILE A 137 2.77 6.77 4.89
CA ILE A 137 2.15 5.47 5.14
C ILE A 137 3.14 4.36 4.79
N VAL A 138 3.36 3.44 5.72
CA VAL A 138 4.09 2.19 5.49
C VAL A 138 3.08 1.09 5.20
N TYR A 139 3.24 0.39 4.08
CA TYR A 139 2.41 -0.72 3.67
C TYR A 139 3.20 -2.03 3.74
N VAL A 140 2.66 -3.02 4.46
CA VAL A 140 3.29 -4.33 4.68
C VAL A 140 2.38 -5.43 4.15
N HIS A 141 2.80 -6.09 3.07
CA HIS A 141 2.03 -7.15 2.42
C HIS A 141 2.02 -8.47 3.21
N GLY A 142 1.09 -9.37 2.84
CA GLY A 142 0.99 -10.71 3.42
C GLY A 142 1.86 -11.76 2.74
N ASN A 143 1.52 -13.03 2.96
CA ASN A 143 2.21 -14.18 2.38
C ASN A 143 1.94 -14.34 0.86
N TRP A 144 2.79 -15.11 0.19
CA TRP A 144 2.68 -15.53 -1.22
C TRP A 144 2.76 -14.36 -2.19
N MET A 145 3.66 -13.42 -1.90
CA MET A 145 3.95 -12.28 -2.78
C MET A 145 5.37 -12.36 -3.32
N GLU A 146 5.45 -12.61 -4.63
CA GLU A 146 6.62 -12.29 -5.44
C GLU A 146 6.90 -10.79 -5.43
N HIS A 147 8.13 -10.43 -5.78
CA HIS A 147 8.58 -9.03 -5.77
C HIS A 147 7.68 -8.11 -6.62
N SER A 148 7.33 -8.53 -7.84
CA SER A 148 6.38 -7.80 -8.70
C SER A 148 4.98 -7.73 -8.09
N GLY A 149 4.49 -8.82 -7.51
CA GLY A 149 3.18 -8.87 -6.86
C GLY A 149 3.05 -7.92 -5.68
N ALA A 150 4.09 -7.79 -4.86
CA ALA A 150 4.14 -6.82 -3.76
C ALA A 150 4.02 -5.37 -4.29
N ARG A 151 4.75 -5.05 -5.35
CA ARG A 151 4.71 -3.74 -6.02
C ARG A 151 3.33 -3.43 -6.60
N GLU A 152 2.75 -4.37 -7.35
CA GLU A 152 1.40 -4.22 -7.90
C GLU A 152 0.35 -4.00 -6.81
N ARG A 153 0.49 -4.72 -5.69
CA ARG A 153 -0.42 -4.56 -4.56
C ARG A 153 -0.29 -3.21 -3.88
N ALA A 154 0.94 -2.73 -3.69
CA ALA A 154 1.18 -1.40 -3.15
C ALA A 154 0.59 -0.31 -4.04
N LEU A 155 0.72 -0.42 -5.36
CA LEU A 155 0.11 0.53 -6.31
C LEU A 155 -1.43 0.50 -6.23
N LEU A 156 -2.03 -0.68 -6.10
CA LEU A 156 -3.49 -0.81 -5.92
C LEU A 156 -3.93 -0.13 -4.60
N PHE A 157 -3.20 -0.38 -3.51
CA PHE A 157 -3.48 0.23 -2.22
C PHE A 157 -3.30 1.77 -2.26
N TYR A 158 -2.25 2.27 -2.90
CA TYR A 158 -2.01 3.69 -3.10
C TYR A 158 -3.19 4.38 -3.78
N ARG A 159 -3.71 3.80 -4.88
CA ARG A 159 -4.88 4.34 -5.57
C ARG A 159 -6.10 4.45 -4.64
N LYS A 160 -6.30 3.48 -3.75
CA LYS A 160 -7.39 3.52 -2.75
C LYS A 160 -7.20 4.62 -1.72
N LEU A 161 -5.97 4.85 -1.26
CA LEU A 161 -5.63 5.98 -0.39
C LEU A 161 -5.91 7.32 -1.08
N CYS A 162 -5.46 7.49 -2.34
CA CYS A 162 -5.70 8.71 -3.11
C CYS A 162 -7.18 9.02 -3.32
N CYS A 163 -8.04 8.01 -3.51
CA CYS A 163 -9.48 8.23 -3.62
C CYS A 163 -10.13 8.81 -2.34
N GLN A 164 -9.46 8.74 -1.19
CA GLN A 164 -10.00 9.20 0.11
C GLN A 164 -9.19 10.34 0.72
N SER A 165 -7.96 10.57 0.26
CA SER A 165 -7.12 11.66 0.74
C SER A 165 -7.49 12.99 0.10
N THR A 166 -7.33 14.05 0.88
CA THR A 166 -7.43 15.44 0.42
C THR A 166 -6.06 16.10 0.28
N GLY A 167 -5.00 15.45 0.77
CA GLY A 167 -3.63 15.93 0.76
C GLY A 167 -2.64 14.92 0.14
N PRO A 168 -1.39 15.34 -0.11
CA PRO A 168 -0.35 14.48 -0.67
C PRO A 168 -0.04 13.28 0.23
N ILE A 169 0.05 12.10 -0.40
CA ILE A 169 0.40 10.84 0.26
C ILE A 169 1.77 10.37 -0.22
N CYS A 170 2.63 10.01 0.73
CA CYS A 170 3.82 9.21 0.50
C CYS A 170 3.60 7.79 1.01
N LEU A 171 3.67 6.80 0.11
CA LEU A 171 3.56 5.39 0.43
C LEU A 171 4.93 4.71 0.37
N VAL A 172 5.31 4.04 1.46
CA VAL A 172 6.49 3.18 1.55
C VAL A 172 6.01 1.74 1.60
N CYS A 173 6.17 1.00 0.51
CA CYS A 173 5.94 -0.43 0.45
C CYS A 173 7.11 -1.18 1.09
N TYR A 174 6.86 -1.85 2.20
CA TYR A 174 7.79 -2.80 2.78
C TYR A 174 7.67 -4.15 2.07
N SER A 175 8.74 -4.56 1.40
CA SER A 175 8.78 -5.75 0.55
C SER A 175 9.64 -6.82 1.20
N TRP A 176 9.02 -7.89 1.69
CA TRP A 176 9.69 -8.99 2.40
C TRP A 176 9.60 -10.31 1.62
N PRO A 177 10.56 -11.24 1.79
CA PRO A 177 10.60 -12.46 0.99
C PRO A 177 9.48 -13.40 1.44
N SER A 178 8.41 -13.43 0.65
CA SER A 178 7.18 -14.17 0.96
C SER A 178 6.69 -15.01 -0.23
N GLU A 179 7.50 -15.14 -1.28
CA GLU A 179 7.27 -15.99 -2.45
C GLU A 179 6.81 -17.38 -2.03
N ARG A 180 5.87 -17.96 -2.78
CA ARG A 180 5.38 -19.30 -2.47
C ARG A 180 6.46 -20.35 -2.77
N GLU A 181 6.82 -21.15 -1.78
CA GLU A 181 7.63 -22.34 -1.99
C GLU A 181 6.78 -23.56 -2.40
N SER A 182 7.45 -24.57 -2.97
CA SER A 182 6.82 -25.77 -3.55
C SER A 182 6.05 -26.65 -2.55
N ARG A 183 6.34 -26.55 -1.25
CA ARG A 183 5.71 -27.36 -0.19
C ARG A 183 4.89 -26.48 0.75
N PRO A 184 3.55 -26.36 0.57
CA PRO A 184 2.75 -25.34 1.25
C PRO A 184 2.80 -25.37 2.78
N LEU A 185 2.87 -26.54 3.42
CA LEU A 185 2.97 -26.60 4.89
C LEU A 185 4.34 -26.14 5.38
N LYS A 186 5.41 -26.67 4.78
CA LYS A 186 6.79 -26.26 5.10
C LYS A 186 6.98 -24.76 4.85
N ASP A 187 6.49 -24.27 3.71
CA ASP A 187 6.51 -22.88 3.30
C ASP A 187 5.96 -21.96 4.40
N VAL A 188 4.80 -22.29 4.96
CA VAL A 188 4.20 -21.43 5.98
C VAL A 188 4.98 -21.47 7.30
N PHE A 189 5.55 -22.63 7.69
CA PHE A 189 6.42 -22.70 8.88
C PHE A 189 7.73 -21.94 8.70
N THR A 190 8.40 -22.10 7.55
CA THR A 190 9.60 -21.32 7.19
C THR A 190 9.29 -19.82 7.30
N LYS A 191 8.16 -19.39 6.75
CA LYS A 191 7.77 -17.99 6.78
C LYS A 191 7.37 -17.49 8.15
N LYS A 192 6.74 -18.31 8.97
CA LYS A 192 6.51 -17.95 10.38
C LYS A 192 7.82 -17.69 11.11
N SER A 193 8.86 -18.48 10.83
CA SER A 193 10.21 -18.22 11.36
C SER A 193 10.78 -16.90 10.82
N ARG A 194 10.71 -16.69 9.50
CA ARG A 194 11.18 -15.47 8.84
C ARG A 194 10.47 -14.21 9.34
N VAL A 195 9.17 -14.29 9.61
CA VAL A 195 8.36 -13.19 10.15
C VAL A 195 8.97 -12.63 11.44
N ALA A 196 9.58 -13.48 12.28
CA ALA A 196 10.28 -13.01 13.48
C ALA A 196 11.51 -12.14 13.16
N THR A 197 12.27 -12.48 12.11
CA THR A 197 13.36 -11.62 11.59
C THR A 197 12.83 -10.32 11.01
N GLU A 198 11.71 -10.36 10.30
CA GLU A 198 11.08 -9.16 9.72
C GLU A 198 10.57 -8.17 10.78
N TYR A 199 10.29 -8.62 12.02
CA TYR A 199 9.99 -7.70 13.13
C TYR A 199 11.11 -6.66 13.31
N PHE A 200 12.36 -7.12 13.31
CA PHE A 200 13.54 -6.29 13.52
C PHE A 200 13.84 -5.40 12.34
N TYR A 201 13.70 -5.94 11.12
CA TYR A 201 13.93 -5.16 9.91
C TYR A 201 12.88 -4.06 9.76
N LEU A 202 11.61 -4.35 10.02
CA LEU A 202 10.60 -3.29 10.02
C LEU A 202 10.84 -2.31 11.19
N ALA A 203 11.24 -2.76 12.38
CA ALA A 203 11.60 -1.86 13.48
C ALA A 203 12.75 -0.90 13.12
N ASP A 204 13.84 -1.39 12.50
CA ASP A 204 14.97 -0.58 12.01
C ASP A 204 14.49 0.45 10.98
N LEU A 205 13.65 0.04 10.03
CA LEU A 205 13.04 0.94 9.05
C LEU A 205 12.23 2.04 9.74
N LEU A 206 11.32 1.68 10.65
CA LEU A 206 10.46 2.64 11.34
C LEU A 206 11.28 3.65 12.17
N GLN A 207 12.36 3.20 12.83
CA GLN A 207 13.26 4.06 13.61
C GLN A 207 14.15 4.97 12.76
N ARG A 208 14.23 4.74 11.45
CA ARG A 208 14.97 5.57 10.49
C ARG A 208 14.06 6.56 9.77
N ILE A 209 12.74 6.35 9.78
CA ILE A 209 11.78 7.33 9.29
C ILE A 209 11.68 8.49 10.31
N PRO A 210 11.80 9.76 9.88
CA PRO A 210 11.59 10.91 10.74
C PRO A 210 10.23 10.88 11.45
N ASN A 211 10.23 11.14 12.75
CA ASN A 211 9.07 11.15 13.63
C ASN A 211 8.46 12.56 13.81
N ASP A 212 8.71 13.47 12.87
CA ASP A 212 8.16 14.83 12.79
C ASP A 212 6.65 14.86 12.45
N LYS A 213 6.12 13.76 11.94
CA LYS A 213 4.71 13.59 11.57
C LYS A 213 4.19 12.24 12.05
N THR A 214 2.88 12.14 12.23
CA THR A 214 2.25 10.86 12.49
C THR A 214 2.46 9.92 11.30
N LEU A 215 2.81 8.66 11.57
CA LEU A 215 3.07 7.61 10.58
C LEU A 215 1.92 6.60 10.51
N GLY A 216 1.38 6.39 9.31
CA GLY A 216 0.33 5.42 9.06
C GLY A 216 0.99 4.07 8.79
N ILE A 217 0.49 2.99 9.37
CA ILE A 217 1.05 1.65 9.15
C ILE A 217 -0.07 0.69 8.81
N HIS A 218 0.01 0.09 7.63
CA HIS A 218 -0.95 -0.89 7.14
C HIS A 218 -0.31 -2.26 7.06
N GLY A 219 -0.93 -3.27 7.68
CA GLY A 219 -0.46 -4.66 7.64
C GLY A 219 -1.55 -5.62 7.21
N PHE A 220 -1.26 -6.48 6.23
CA PHE A 220 -2.16 -7.54 5.79
C PHE A 220 -1.63 -8.93 6.18
N SER A 221 -2.47 -9.80 6.77
CA SER A 221 -2.10 -11.19 7.09
C SER A 221 -0.80 -11.28 7.90
N PHE A 222 0.23 -12.01 7.43
CA PHE A 222 1.54 -12.02 8.08
C PHE A 222 2.18 -10.63 8.14
N GLY A 223 1.92 -9.74 7.20
CA GLY A 223 2.32 -8.34 7.29
C GLY A 223 1.76 -7.66 8.55
N GLY A 224 0.57 -8.04 9.00
CA GLY A 224 0.02 -7.59 10.27
C GLY A 224 0.77 -8.12 11.50
N ALA A 225 1.29 -9.34 11.44
CA ALA A 225 2.18 -9.88 12.48
C ALA A 225 3.53 -9.15 12.48
N ILE A 226 4.08 -8.89 11.30
CA ILE A 226 5.33 -8.13 11.14
C ILE A 226 5.20 -6.73 11.77
N VAL A 227 4.11 -6.03 11.45
CA VAL A 227 3.77 -4.74 12.06
C VAL A 227 3.67 -4.85 13.58
N ALA A 228 2.91 -5.81 14.09
CA ALA A 228 2.72 -5.98 15.54
C ALA A 228 4.04 -6.24 16.29
N GLY A 229 4.90 -7.11 15.76
CA GLY A 229 6.22 -7.39 16.32
C GLY A 229 7.16 -6.19 16.25
N ALA A 230 7.19 -5.47 15.12
CA ALA A 230 8.00 -4.26 14.98
C ALA A 230 7.58 -3.16 15.99
N LEU A 231 6.27 -2.96 16.14
CA LEU A 231 5.70 -2.02 17.11
C LEU A 231 6.05 -2.40 18.55
N HIS A 232 6.04 -3.70 18.88
CA HIS A 232 6.48 -4.19 20.18
C HIS A 232 7.94 -3.80 20.46
N LEU A 233 8.83 -4.06 19.51
CA LEU A 233 10.26 -3.77 19.64
C LEU A 233 10.52 -2.27 19.82
N ILE A 234 9.95 -1.42 18.95
CA ILE A 234 10.18 0.04 19.02
C ILE A 234 9.50 0.70 20.22
N SER A 235 8.66 -0.03 20.96
CA SER A 235 8.04 0.44 22.21
C SER A 235 8.84 0.00 23.46
N GLY A 236 10.03 -0.58 23.29
CA GLY A 236 10.87 -1.08 24.39
C GLY A 236 10.69 -2.57 24.68
N GLY A 237 9.97 -3.29 23.83
CA GLY A 237 9.84 -4.73 23.87
C GLY A 237 11.07 -5.48 23.37
N SER A 238 11.13 -6.77 23.68
CA SER A 238 12.15 -7.67 23.19
C SER A 238 11.54 -9.00 22.75
N ILE A 239 12.02 -9.53 21.63
CA ILE A 239 11.60 -10.81 21.08
C ILE A 239 12.85 -11.67 20.87
N ASN A 240 12.87 -12.87 21.43
CA ASN A 240 14.02 -13.77 21.35
C ASN A 240 15.35 -13.08 21.75
N CYS A 241 15.34 -12.29 22.82
CA CYS A 241 16.48 -11.51 23.34
C CYS A 241 17.02 -10.42 22.40
N HIS A 242 16.28 -10.04 21.38
CA HIS A 242 16.62 -8.92 20.52
C HIS A 242 15.68 -7.75 20.80
N GLU A 243 16.23 -6.55 20.78
CA GLU A 243 15.55 -5.28 21.01
C GLU A 243 15.61 -4.42 19.75
N ALA A 244 14.88 -3.30 19.75
CA ALA A 244 15.02 -2.32 18.69
C ALA A 244 16.40 -1.62 18.74
N CYS A 245 16.80 -1.06 17.60
CA CYS A 245 18.11 -0.47 17.39
C CYS A 245 18.34 0.85 18.13
N LYS A 246 17.27 1.60 18.31
CA LYS A 246 17.22 2.82 19.11
C LYS A 246 16.27 2.60 20.28
N GLY A 247 16.39 3.48 21.28
CA GLY A 247 15.41 3.54 22.38
C GLY A 247 13.98 3.76 21.88
N PRO A 248 12.99 3.65 22.78
CA PRO A 248 11.59 3.78 22.42
C PRO A 248 11.28 5.17 21.85
N PHE A 249 10.23 5.26 21.04
CA PHE A 249 9.74 6.56 20.59
C PHE A 249 9.28 7.41 21.79
N GLU A 250 9.38 8.73 21.69
CA GLU A 250 9.03 9.60 22.83
C GLU A 250 7.51 9.85 22.96
N HIS A 251 6.74 9.69 21.87
CA HIS A 251 5.31 10.05 21.81
C HIS A 251 4.48 9.06 20.97
N GLU A 252 3.16 9.08 21.14
CA GLU A 252 2.23 8.38 20.24
C GLU A 252 2.29 9.00 18.83
N CYS A 253 2.96 8.33 17.91
CA CYS A 253 3.24 8.85 16.59
C CYS A 253 2.68 7.97 15.47
N MET A 254 1.87 6.94 15.78
CA MET A 254 1.46 5.96 14.76
C MET A 254 -0.05 5.72 14.73
N ARG A 255 -0.63 5.60 13.54
CA ARG A 255 -1.97 5.02 13.35
C ARG A 255 -1.87 3.74 12.54
N VAL A 256 -2.48 2.68 13.03
CA VAL A 256 -2.25 1.32 12.55
C VAL A 256 -3.54 0.72 12.00
N SER A 257 -3.51 0.22 10.78
CA SER A 257 -4.62 -0.53 10.19
C SER A 257 -4.16 -1.95 9.86
N LEU A 258 -4.84 -2.91 10.48
CA LEU A 258 -4.57 -4.33 10.39
C LEU A 258 -5.72 -5.00 9.63
N VAL A 259 -5.40 -5.82 8.64
CA VAL A 259 -6.40 -6.53 7.84
C VAL A 259 -6.06 -8.01 7.79
N ALA A 260 -6.99 -8.83 8.26
CA ALA A 260 -6.85 -10.29 8.28
C ALA A 260 -5.55 -10.79 8.94
N SER A 261 -5.07 -10.09 9.98
CA SER A 261 -3.73 -10.31 10.56
C SER A 261 -3.51 -11.71 11.13
N ALA A 262 -2.32 -12.26 10.87
CA ALA A 262 -1.95 -13.63 11.20
C ALA A 262 -1.01 -13.70 12.43
N PHE A 263 -1.48 -13.19 13.56
CA PHE A 263 -0.86 -13.36 14.89
C PHE A 263 -1.93 -13.74 15.92
N ASP A 264 -1.53 -14.23 17.10
CA ASP A 264 -2.48 -14.62 18.15
C ASP A 264 -3.31 -13.41 18.61
N ARG A 265 -4.63 -13.56 18.70
CA ARG A 265 -5.53 -12.50 19.18
C ARG A 265 -5.19 -11.98 20.58
N ASN A 266 -4.50 -12.76 21.40
CA ASN A 266 -4.05 -12.36 22.73
C ASN A 266 -2.68 -11.66 22.73
N ALA A 267 -2.05 -11.47 21.57
CA ALA A 267 -0.68 -10.97 21.49
C ALA A 267 -0.51 -9.58 22.12
N PHE A 268 -1.53 -8.73 22.15
CA PHE A 268 -1.48 -7.41 22.81
C PHE A 268 -1.90 -7.42 24.28
N SER A 269 -2.26 -8.58 24.85
CA SER A 269 -2.52 -8.69 26.28
C SER A 269 -1.25 -8.47 27.10
N ASN A 270 -1.37 -8.21 28.41
CA ASN A 270 -0.21 -7.96 29.29
C ASN A 270 0.85 -9.08 29.26
N CYS A 271 0.43 -10.32 29.00
CA CYS A 271 1.32 -11.47 28.88
C CYS A 271 1.47 -11.98 27.43
N GLY A 272 0.95 -11.23 26.46
CA GLY A 272 1.03 -11.56 25.05
C GLY A 272 2.41 -11.27 24.47
N GLU A 273 2.72 -11.95 23.36
CA GLU A 273 4.00 -11.81 22.64
C GLU A 273 4.33 -10.37 22.24
N PHE A 274 3.30 -9.55 21.99
CA PHE A 274 3.40 -8.17 21.56
C PHE A 274 2.82 -7.19 22.59
N SER A 275 2.93 -7.50 23.88
CA SER A 275 2.30 -6.74 24.98
C SER A 275 2.61 -5.23 24.96
N GLN A 276 3.81 -4.84 24.52
CA GLN A 276 4.22 -3.43 24.41
C GLN A 276 3.83 -2.72 23.10
N ALA A 277 3.28 -3.42 22.10
CA ALA A 277 3.10 -2.88 20.74
C ALA A 277 2.20 -1.64 20.64
N LEU A 278 1.30 -1.46 21.61
CA LEU A 278 0.37 -0.33 21.60
C LEU A 278 0.96 0.94 22.24
N GLY A 279 2.20 0.90 22.73
CA GLY A 279 2.83 2.03 23.45
C GLY A 279 2.84 3.34 22.65
N HIS A 280 3.03 3.27 21.32
CA HIS A 280 3.11 4.45 20.44
C HIS A 280 1.99 4.55 19.39
N VAL A 281 0.96 3.72 19.52
CA VAL A 281 -0.15 3.66 18.55
C VAL A 281 -1.28 4.56 19.01
N ALA A 282 -1.53 5.69 18.37
CA ALA A 282 -2.66 6.55 18.73
C ALA A 282 -4.03 5.90 18.44
N CYS A 283 -4.13 5.14 17.35
CA CYS A 283 -5.35 4.41 16.97
C CYS A 283 -5.01 3.15 16.16
N LEU A 284 -5.71 2.06 16.44
CA LEU A 284 -5.62 0.78 15.74
C LEU A 284 -6.97 0.40 15.15
N THR A 285 -7.04 0.17 13.85
CA THR A 285 -8.20 -0.46 13.19
C THR A 285 -7.86 -1.90 12.84
N ASN A 286 -8.71 -2.86 13.20
CA ASN A 286 -8.58 -4.27 12.83
C ASN A 286 -9.79 -4.74 12.02
N LEU A 287 -9.60 -4.99 10.73
CA LEU A 287 -10.59 -5.64 9.88
C LEU A 287 -10.30 -7.14 9.87
N TYR A 288 -11.17 -7.93 10.49
CA TYR A 288 -11.02 -9.38 10.58
C TYR A 288 -12.12 -10.10 9.77
N ASN A 289 -11.98 -11.41 9.55
CA ASN A 289 -12.95 -12.23 8.85
C ASN A 289 -13.16 -13.56 9.59
N SER A 290 -14.30 -13.67 10.27
CA SER A 290 -14.67 -14.89 11.01
C SER A 290 -15.05 -16.09 10.14
N ALA A 291 -15.15 -15.91 8.83
CA ALA A 291 -15.40 -16.98 7.85
C ALA A 291 -14.14 -17.41 7.09
N ASP A 292 -12.98 -16.82 7.38
CA ASP A 292 -11.70 -17.09 6.70
C ASP A 292 -11.17 -18.51 7.04
N PRO A 293 -11.12 -19.43 6.07
CA PRO A 293 -10.68 -20.80 6.31
C PRO A 293 -9.16 -20.92 6.47
N VAL A 294 -8.37 -19.96 5.97
CA VAL A 294 -6.92 -19.94 6.13
C VAL A 294 -6.60 -19.57 7.57
N LEU A 295 -7.17 -18.48 8.08
CA LEU A 295 -6.91 -18.03 9.44
C LEU A 295 -7.59 -18.91 10.50
N LYS A 296 -8.71 -19.59 10.18
CA LYS A 296 -9.27 -20.63 11.06
C LYS A 296 -8.27 -21.76 11.35
N ARG A 297 -7.38 -22.04 10.41
CA ARG A 297 -6.34 -23.08 10.53
C ARG A 297 -5.09 -22.58 11.26
N PHE A 298 -5.04 -21.31 11.68
CA PHE A 298 -3.89 -20.74 12.39
C PHE A 298 -3.53 -21.50 13.67
N ARG A 299 -4.53 -22.10 14.33
CA ARG A 299 -4.34 -22.99 15.50
C ARG A 299 -3.41 -24.17 15.27
N PHE A 300 -3.12 -24.53 14.02
CA PHE A 300 -2.22 -25.63 13.70
C PHE A 300 -0.75 -25.21 13.56
N PHE A 301 -0.43 -23.91 13.68
CA PHE A 301 0.96 -23.44 13.67
C PHE A 301 1.70 -23.68 14.98
N ASP A 302 0.97 -23.91 16.05
CA ASP A 302 1.51 -24.35 17.34
C ASP A 302 0.43 -25.21 17.97
N LEU A 303 0.62 -26.54 17.95
CA LEU A 303 -0.36 -27.47 18.47
C LEU A 303 -0.46 -27.43 20.01
N GLY A 304 0.57 -26.95 20.69
CA GLY A 304 0.58 -26.81 22.15
C GLY A 304 -0.22 -25.59 22.60
N ALA A 305 0.03 -24.43 21.95
CA ALA A 305 -0.66 -23.19 22.27
C ALA A 305 -2.05 -23.05 21.59
N ALA A 306 -2.25 -23.73 20.46
CA ALA A 306 -3.46 -23.67 19.63
C ALA A 306 -3.98 -22.23 19.38
N PRO A 307 -3.13 -21.32 18.87
CA PRO A 307 -3.43 -19.89 18.83
C PRO A 307 -4.62 -19.58 17.92
N ILE A 308 -5.39 -18.54 18.26
CA ILE A 308 -6.50 -18.05 17.44
C ILE A 308 -6.05 -16.76 16.75
N ALA A 309 -6.07 -16.72 15.42
CA ALA A 309 -5.65 -15.54 14.68
C ALA A 309 -6.53 -14.31 14.99
N ALA A 310 -5.89 -13.17 15.22
CA ALA A 310 -6.54 -11.86 15.36
C ALA A 310 -7.38 -11.51 14.12
N GLY A 311 -6.90 -11.87 12.93
CA GLY A 311 -7.62 -11.69 11.67
C GLY A 311 -8.79 -12.66 11.47
N PHE A 312 -8.96 -13.67 12.33
CA PHE A 312 -10.11 -14.58 12.31
C PHE A 312 -11.15 -14.19 13.36
N ALA A 313 -10.73 -13.89 14.59
CA ALA A 313 -11.64 -13.70 15.72
C ALA A 313 -11.65 -12.29 16.33
N GLY A 314 -10.91 -11.35 15.74
CA GLY A 314 -10.60 -10.07 16.36
C GLY A 314 -9.56 -10.21 17.47
N ILE A 315 -8.89 -9.10 17.78
CA ILE A 315 -7.93 -8.95 18.88
C ILE A 315 -8.68 -9.02 20.21
N LEU A 316 -8.17 -9.80 21.17
CA LEU A 316 -8.65 -9.80 22.54
C LEU A 316 -8.03 -8.62 23.28
N MET A 317 -8.88 -7.78 23.88
CA MET A 317 -8.40 -6.68 24.71
C MET A 317 -7.76 -7.20 26.00
N PRO A 318 -6.72 -6.54 26.54
CA PRO A 318 -6.21 -6.86 27.87
C PRO A 318 -7.34 -6.80 28.90
N ALA A 319 -7.61 -7.89 29.61
CA ALA A 319 -8.58 -7.89 30.71
C ALA A 319 -8.01 -7.07 31.87
N GLY A 320 -8.71 -6.02 32.30
CA GLY A 320 -8.31 -5.19 33.45
C GLY A 320 -8.25 -3.67 33.21
N GLY A 321 -8.63 -3.16 32.04
CA GLY A 321 -8.85 -1.73 31.85
C GLY A 321 -10.14 -1.31 32.55
N ALA A 322 -10.01 -0.69 33.72
CA ALA A 322 -11.09 0.13 34.28
C ALA A 322 -11.59 1.10 33.21
N GLU A 323 -12.91 1.21 33.12
CA GLU A 323 -13.66 2.27 32.44
C GLU A 323 -13.30 2.58 30.98
N LEU A 324 -14.15 2.02 30.13
CA LEU A 324 -14.41 2.35 28.73
C LEU A 324 -14.83 3.80 28.45
N ASP A 325 -14.60 4.77 29.34
CA ASP A 325 -15.00 6.16 29.08
C ASP A 325 -13.89 7.04 28.47
N HIS A 326 -12.60 6.61 28.47
CA HIS A 326 -11.51 7.43 27.90
C HIS A 326 -10.38 6.72 27.12
N ALA A 327 -10.52 5.45 26.68
CA ALA A 327 -9.51 4.81 25.81
C ALA A 327 -10.07 4.29 24.45
N PRO A 328 -10.45 5.19 23.50
CA PRO A 328 -11.06 4.89 22.19
C PRO A 328 -10.08 4.34 21.11
N LYS A 329 -8.95 3.76 21.53
CA LYS A 329 -7.76 3.51 20.69
C LYS A 329 -7.87 2.32 19.73
N ILE A 330 -8.88 1.46 19.84
CA ILE A 330 -9.01 0.25 19.00
C ILE A 330 -10.41 0.11 18.40
N VAL A 331 -10.49 0.08 17.07
CA VAL A 331 -11.71 -0.18 16.28
C VAL A 331 -11.57 -1.55 15.62
N GLN A 332 -12.58 -2.43 15.75
CA GLN A 332 -12.55 -3.75 15.11
C GLN A 332 -13.84 -4.04 14.36
N VAL A 333 -13.73 -4.59 13.15
CA VAL A 333 -14.90 -4.92 12.31
C VAL A 333 -14.74 -6.29 11.65
N ASP A 334 -15.78 -7.12 11.74
CA ASP A 334 -15.87 -8.38 11.00
C ASP A 334 -16.35 -8.14 9.56
N CYS A 335 -15.47 -8.35 8.59
CA CYS A 335 -15.74 -8.27 7.17
C CYS A 335 -16.34 -9.56 6.58
N SER A 336 -16.58 -10.61 7.37
CA SER A 336 -17.05 -11.93 6.88
C SER A 336 -18.30 -11.89 6.01
N ARG A 337 -19.23 -10.96 6.28
CA ARG A 337 -20.44 -10.77 5.47
C ARG A 337 -20.17 -10.23 4.05
N TYR A 338 -19.02 -9.60 3.84
CA TYR A 338 -18.65 -8.95 2.59
C TYR A 338 -17.61 -9.75 1.82
N THR A 339 -16.59 -10.26 2.50
CA THR A 339 -15.48 -11.02 1.88
C THR A 339 -15.72 -12.52 1.91
N GLY A 340 -16.79 -12.99 2.56
CA GLY A 340 -17.13 -14.40 2.66
C GLY A 340 -15.96 -15.22 3.20
N ARG A 341 -15.57 -16.27 2.46
CA ARG A 341 -14.49 -17.19 2.83
C ARG A 341 -13.12 -16.77 2.31
N SER A 342 -12.97 -15.53 1.85
CA SER A 342 -11.73 -15.09 1.22
C SER A 342 -10.67 -14.64 2.22
N HIS A 343 -9.42 -15.01 1.89
CA HIS A 343 -8.20 -14.47 2.48
C HIS A 343 -7.43 -13.61 1.48
N PHE A 344 -8.02 -13.25 0.34
CA PHE A 344 -7.34 -12.38 -0.63
C PHE A 344 -7.54 -10.92 -0.24
N GLU A 345 -6.44 -10.24 0.05
CA GLU A 345 -6.45 -8.82 0.44
C GLU A 345 -7.22 -7.92 -0.55
N VAL A 346 -7.15 -8.17 -1.86
CA VAL A 346 -7.89 -7.37 -2.86
C VAL A 346 -9.40 -7.42 -2.61
N GLU A 347 -9.92 -8.54 -2.13
CA GLU A 347 -11.35 -8.66 -1.85
C GLU A 347 -11.79 -7.79 -0.67
N TYR A 348 -10.93 -7.57 0.32
CA TYR A 348 -11.21 -6.58 1.36
C TYR A 348 -11.37 -5.18 0.72
N TYR A 349 -10.43 -4.78 -0.12
CA TYR A 349 -10.43 -3.46 -0.76
C TYR A 349 -11.55 -3.22 -1.79
N GLN A 350 -12.09 -4.29 -2.35
CA GLN A 350 -13.15 -4.23 -3.36
C GLN A 350 -14.54 -4.44 -2.76
N GLN A 351 -14.67 -5.30 -1.74
CA GLN A 351 -15.96 -5.80 -1.28
C GLN A 351 -16.30 -5.35 0.14
N CYS A 352 -15.33 -5.16 1.04
CA CYS A 352 -15.63 -4.74 2.41
C CYS A 352 -15.77 -3.20 2.49
N PRO A 353 -16.97 -2.65 2.77
CA PRO A 353 -17.16 -1.20 2.87
C PRO A 353 -16.36 -0.58 4.02
N PHE A 354 -16.01 -1.39 5.03
CA PHE A 354 -15.22 -0.96 6.19
C PHE A 354 -13.72 -0.80 5.90
N THR A 355 -13.25 -1.14 4.70
CA THR A 355 -11.92 -0.69 4.23
C THR A 355 -11.78 0.83 4.30
N LYS A 356 -12.89 1.57 4.12
CA LYS A 356 -12.91 3.02 4.31
C LYS A 356 -12.45 3.42 5.72
N VAL A 357 -12.92 2.75 6.76
CA VAL A 357 -12.54 3.03 8.16
C VAL A 357 -11.04 2.81 8.37
N ALA A 358 -10.50 1.72 7.82
CA ALA A 358 -9.06 1.45 7.90
C ALA A 358 -8.23 2.51 7.16
N ILE A 359 -8.71 3.03 6.02
CA ILE A 359 -8.02 4.10 5.28
C ILE A 359 -8.14 5.45 5.99
N GLU A 360 -9.32 5.81 6.51
CA GLU A 360 -9.53 7.04 7.28
C GLU A 360 -8.63 7.09 8.51
N ASN A 361 -8.47 5.94 9.19
CA ASN A 361 -7.52 5.81 10.28
C ASN A 361 -6.08 6.15 9.83
N LEU A 362 -5.60 5.60 8.71
CA LEU A 362 -4.25 5.88 8.20
C LEU A 362 -4.05 7.33 7.72
N LEU A 363 -5.13 8.02 7.32
CA LEU A 363 -5.12 9.40 6.84
C LEU A 363 -5.40 10.43 7.95
N TYR A 364 -5.41 10.02 9.22
CA TYR A 364 -5.68 10.91 10.36
C TYR A 364 -7.03 11.62 10.34
N LYS A 365 -8.03 11.06 9.63
CA LYS A 365 -9.37 11.65 9.50
C LYS A 365 -10.27 11.29 10.68
#